data_AF-A0AAJ2H5H4-F1
#
_entry.id   AF-A0AAJ2H5H4-F1
#
_cell.length_a   1.000
_cell.length_b   1.000
_cell.length_c   1.000
_cell.angle_alpha   90.00
_cell.angle_beta   90.00
_cell.angle_gamma   90.00
#
_symmetry.space_group_name_H-M   'P 1'
#
loop_
_entity.id
_entity.type
_entity.pdbx_description
1 polymer ?
#
loop_
_entity_poly.entity_id
_entity_poly.type
_entity_poly.pdbx_seq_one_letter_code
_entity_poly.pdbx_strand_id
1 'polypeptide(L)' 'MHTKPFNRLLMFSGGGSRFGYYLGAYAALVDHQLIPDIILASCGGSLAAALVDIAPESDQLKQLATSKTLHTMLQR' A
#
# COMPACT_ATOMS: atom_id res chain seq x y z
N MET A 1 17.53 -8.86 25.88
CA MET A 1 17.14 -9.56 24.63
C MET A 1 16.14 -8.66 23.92
N HIS A 2 16.52 -8.02 22.81
CA HIS A 2 15.60 -7.14 22.08
C HIS A 2 14.64 -8.00 21.26
N THR A 3 13.36 -8.02 21.62
CA THR A 3 12.28 -8.59 20.81
C THR A 3 12.02 -7.68 19.62
N LYS A 4 12.06 -8.22 18.40
CA LYS A 4 11.62 -7.49 17.19
C LYS A 4 10.09 -7.57 17.13
N PRO A 5 9.36 -6.45 17.23
CA PRO A 5 7.90 -6.48 17.21
C PRO A 5 7.31 -6.82 15.83
N PHE A 6 8.10 -6.69 14.76
CA PHE A 6 7.70 -6.95 13.37
C PHE A 6 8.76 -7.81 12.67
N ASN A 7 8.34 -8.72 11.78
CA ASN A 7 9.22 -9.61 11.02
C ASN A 7 9.46 -9.10 9.59
N ARG A 8 8.44 -8.48 8.97
CA ARG A 8 8.44 -8.02 7.57
C ARG A 8 7.93 -6.58 7.50
N LEU A 9 8.82 -5.68 7.09
CA LEU A 9 8.50 -4.27 6.87
C LEU A 9 8.47 -3.98 5.37
N LEU A 10 7.42 -3.31 4.91
CA LEU A 10 7.34 -2.72 3.58
C LEU A 10 7.39 -1.19 3.68
N MET A 11 8.35 -0.56 3.01
CA MET A 11 8.53 0.90 3.07
C MET A 11 8.04 1.57 1.79
N PHE A 12 7.14 2.54 1.92
CA PHE A 12 6.71 3.42 0.85
C PHE A 12 7.35 4.81 1.02
N SER A 13 8.51 5.01 0.37
CA SER A 13 9.40 6.17 0.57
C SER A 13 8.96 7.47 -0.13
N GLY A 14 7.66 7.75 -0.27
CA GLY A 14 7.14 8.92 -0.98
C GLY A 14 7.18 8.78 -2.51
N GLY A 15 7.04 9.88 -3.26
CA GLY A 15 7.07 9.84 -4.74
C GLY A 15 5.82 10.38 -5.46
N GLY A 16 4.97 11.12 -4.75
CA GLY A 16 3.81 11.82 -5.34
C GLY A 16 2.72 10.87 -5.83
N SER A 17 2.28 11.02 -7.08
CA SER A 17 1.19 10.24 -7.68
C SER A 17 1.56 8.80 -8.07
N ARG A 18 2.78 8.34 -7.78
CA ARG A 18 3.28 7.00 -8.14
C ARG A 18 2.81 5.88 -7.20
N PHE A 19 1.73 6.11 -6.44
CA PHE A 19 1.24 5.15 -5.45
C PHE A 19 0.89 3.78 -6.06
N GLY A 20 0.48 3.72 -7.34
CA GLY A 20 0.18 2.46 -8.02
C GLY A 20 1.35 1.46 -8.07
N TYR A 21 2.60 1.94 -8.12
CA TYR A 21 3.78 1.07 -8.03
C TYR A 21 3.84 0.36 -6.67
N TYR A 22 3.58 1.09 -5.59
CA TYR A 22 3.56 0.53 -4.24
C TYR A 22 2.42 -0.47 -4.03
N LEU A 23 1.24 -0.21 -4.62
CA LEU A 23 0.11 -1.14 -4.57
C LEU A 23 0.43 -2.45 -5.30
N GLY A 24 1.06 -2.37 -6.48
CA GLY A 24 1.50 -3.56 -7.20
C GLY A 24 2.56 -4.36 -6.44
N ALA A 25 3.52 -3.69 -5.81
CA ALA A 25 4.51 -4.34 -4.97
C ALA A 25 3.88 -5.05 -3.76
N TYR A 26 2.91 -4.41 -3.09
CA TYR A 26 2.17 -5.02 -2.01
C TYR A 26 1.35 -6.24 -2.47
N ALA A 27 0.58 -6.11 -3.57
CA ALA A 27 -0.21 -7.21 -4.11
C ALA A 27 0.66 -8.43 -4.45
N ALA A 28 1.83 -8.21 -5.07
CA ALA A 28 2.79 -9.29 -5.34
C ALA A 28 3.26 -10.00 -4.05
N LEU A 29 3.50 -9.26 -2.96
CA LEU A 29 3.84 -9.86 -1.68
C LEU A 29 2.70 -10.69 -1.10
N VAL A 30 1.46 -10.23 -1.23
CA VAL A 30 0.26 -10.98 -0.79
C VAL A 30 0.14 -12.29 -1.57
N ASP A 31 0.22 -12.22 -2.90
CA ASP A 31 0.08 -13.39 -3.79
C ASP A 31 1.16 -14.46 -3.51
N HIS A 32 2.34 -14.04 -3.06
CA HIS A 32 3.45 -14.92 -2.67
C HIS A 32 3.49 -15.30 -1.18
N GLN A 33 2.44 -15.01 -0.40
CA GLN A 33 2.37 -15.32 1.05
C GLN A 33 3.47 -14.62 1.88
N LEU A 34 3.98 -13.50 1.38
CA LEU A 34 5.01 -12.64 1.97
C LEU A 34 4.41 -11.34 2.54
N ILE A 35 3.18 -11.41 3.04
CA ILE A 35 2.43 -10.26 3.56
C ILE A 35 3.27 -9.52 4.61
N PRO A 36 3.53 -8.21 4.45
CA PRO A 36 4.25 -7.44 5.45
C PRO A 36 3.41 -7.28 6.72
N ASP A 37 4.06 -7.30 7.88
CA ASP A 37 3.38 -7.12 9.17
C ASP A 37 3.31 -5.63 9.57
N ILE A 38 4.08 -4.78 8.88
CA ILE A 38 4.04 -3.33 9.01
C ILE A 38 4.34 -2.64 7.68
N ILE A 39 3.57 -1.59 7.38
CA ILE A 39 3.84 -0.65 6.29
C ILE A 39 4.28 0.69 6.88
N LEU A 40 5.44 1.19 6.46
CA LEU A 40 5.93 2.51 6.86
C LEU A 40 5.98 3.42 5.65
N ALA A 41 5.26 4.53 5.71
CA ALA A 41 4.97 5.34 4.53
C ALA A 41 5.02 6.85 4.78
N SER A 42 5.44 7.62 3.77
CA SER A 42 5.48 9.09 3.82
C SER A 42 4.93 9.72 2.54
N CYS A 43 4.39 10.95 2.63
CA CYS A 43 3.90 11.75 1.51
C CYS A 43 2.92 10.96 0.59
N GLY A 44 3.20 10.86 -0.71
CA GLY A 44 2.39 10.05 -1.65
C GLY A 44 2.38 8.55 -1.35
N GLY A 45 3.40 8.05 -0.62
CA GLY A 45 3.39 6.70 -0.09
C GLY A 45 2.35 6.50 1.01
N SER A 46 2.03 7.54 1.80
CA SER A 46 0.99 7.46 2.84
C SER A 46 -0.40 7.21 2.25
N LEU A 47 -0.68 7.75 1.05
CA LEU A 47 -1.89 7.39 0.31
C LEU A 47 -1.90 5.90 -0.06
N ALA A 48 -0.78 5.37 -0.59
CA ALA A 48 -0.68 3.95 -0.91
C ALA A 48 -0.95 3.07 0.33
N ALA A 49 -0.35 3.42 1.48
CA ALA A 49 -0.58 2.72 2.74
C ALA A 49 -2.06 2.80 3.18
N ALA A 50 -2.71 3.95 3.06
CA ALA A 50 -4.13 4.10 3.38
C ALA A 50 -5.03 3.26 2.47
N LEU A 51 -4.72 3.15 1.17
CA LEU A 51 -5.48 2.31 0.25
C LEU A 51 -5.34 0.81 0.59
N VAL A 52 -4.15 0.38 1.00
CA VAL A 52 -3.91 -1.00 1.48
C VAL A 52 -4.67 -1.27 2.77
N ASP A 53 -4.72 -0.32 3.70
CA ASP A 53 -5.47 -0.45 4.97
C ASP A 53 -6.99 -0.61 4.73
N ILE A 54 -7.53 0.11 3.73
CA ILE A 54 -8.95 0.02 3.34
C ILE A 54 -9.27 -1.30 2.64
N ALA A 55 -8.38 -1.76 1.75
CA ALA A 55 -8.60 -2.92 0.89
C ALA A 55 -7.32 -3.76 0.77
N PRO A 56 -7.01 -4.62 1.75
CA PRO A 56 -5.77 -5.41 1.76
C PRO A 56 -5.78 -6.56 0.74
N GLU A 57 -6.94 -6.99 0.28
CA GLU A 57 -7.04 -8.04 -0.74
C GLU A 57 -6.68 -7.50 -2.13
N SER A 58 -5.78 -8.19 -2.85
CA SER A 58 -5.22 -7.75 -4.14
C SER A 58 -6.29 -7.29 -5.16
N ASP A 59 -7.39 -8.03 -5.28
CA ASP A 59 -8.49 -7.70 -6.19
C ASP A 59 -9.26 -6.45 -5.77
N GLN A 60 -9.55 -6.32 -4.47
CA GLN A 60 -10.25 -5.15 -3.93
C GLN A 60 -9.36 -3.91 -3.99
N LEU A 61 -8.06 -4.06 -3.72
CA LEU A 61 -7.08 -3.00 -3.83
C LEU A 61 -7.01 -2.47 -5.26
N LYS A 62 -6.99 -3.37 -6.25
CA LYS A 62 -7.00 -3.01 -7.67
C LYS A 62 -8.28 -2.27 -8.07
N GLN A 63 -9.44 -2.73 -7.61
CA GLN A 63 -10.71 -2.05 -7.85
C GLN A 63 -10.73 -0.65 -7.24
N LEU A 64 -10.27 -0.50 -6.00
CA LEU A 64 -10.17 0.80 -5.32
C LEU A 64 -9.19 1.74 -6.05
N ALA A 65 -8.01 1.24 -6.42
CA ALA A 65 -6.97 1.97 -7.13
C ALA A 65 -7.41 2.50 -8.50
N THR A 66 -8.34 1.78 -9.16
CA THR A 66 -8.89 2.15 -10.47
C THR A 66 -10.27 2.81 -10.38
N SER A 67 -10.75 3.08 -9.17
CA SER A 67 -12.08 3.64 -8.94
C SER A 67 -12.18 5.10 -9.38
N LYS A 68 -13.36 5.48 -9.89
CA LYS A 68 -13.69 6.89 -10.17
C LYS A 68 -13.59 7.75 -8.91
N THR A 69 -13.98 7.21 -7.76
CA THR A 69 -13.93 7.91 -6.47
C THR A 69 -12.51 8.34 -6.12
N LEU A 70 -11.54 7.42 -6.20
CA LEU A 70 -10.14 7.74 -5.92
C LEU A 70 -9.60 8.77 -6.93
N HIS A 71 -9.91 8.59 -8.22
CA HIS A 71 -9.53 9.55 -9.25
C HIS A 71 -10.05 10.96 -8.94
N THR A 72 -11.33 11.10 -8.58
CA THR A 72 -11.91 12.40 -8.21
C THR A 72 -11.28 12.98 -6.95
N MET A 73 -10.91 12.18 -5.96
CA MET A 73 -10.21 12.67 -4.77
C MET A 73 -8.82 13.22 -5.09
N LEU A 74 -8.10 12.62 -6.03
CA LEU A 74 -6.74 13.03 -6.40
C LEU A 74 -6.69 14.30 -7.27
N GLN A 75 -7.83 14.76 -7.78
CA GLN A 75 -7.95 15.97 -8.60
C GLN A 75 -8.44 17.20 -7.82
N ARG A 76 -8.67 17.05 -6.52
CA ARG A 76 -9.01 18.16 -5.61
C ARG A 76 -7.75 18.77 -5.01
#